data_AF-A0A2J8W3L7-F1
#
_entry.id   AF-A0A2J8W3L7-F1
#
_cell.length_a   1.000
_cell.length_b   1.000
_cell.length_c   1.000
_cell.angle_alpha   90.00
_cell.angle_beta   90.00
_cell.angle_gamma   90.00
#
_symmetry.space_group_name_H-M   'P 1'
#
loop_
_entity.id
_entity.type
_entity.pdbx_description
1 polymer ?
#
loop_
_entity_poly.entity_id
_entity_poly.type
_entity_poly.pdbx_seq_one_letter_code
_entity_poly.pdbx_strand_id
1 'polypeptide(L)'
;MTCQDTALSICVRCPATTVSPKTRDLAKIIMDSLGAVSTRLGFDLFKELKKTNDGNIFFSPVGILTAIGMLLLGTRGATASQLEEVFHSEKDMKSSRIKDEEKEVIENTEAVHQQFQKFLTEISKLTNDYELNITNRLFGEKTYLFLQKYLDYVEKYY
;
A
#
# COMPACT_ATOMS: atom_id res chain seq x y z
N MET A 1 14.36 -33.37 -8.87
CA MET A 1 12.94 -33.11 -9.18
C MET A 1 12.11 -33.59 -8.01
N THR A 2 11.66 -32.66 -7.16
CA THR A 2 10.47 -32.79 -6.29
C THR A 2 10.27 -31.42 -5.64
N CYS A 3 9.39 -30.59 -6.21
CA CYS A 3 8.82 -29.46 -5.50
C CYS A 3 7.88 -30.02 -4.43
N GLN A 4 8.11 -29.68 -3.17
CA GLN A 4 7.10 -29.84 -2.14
C GLN A 4 6.34 -28.52 -2.06
N ASP A 5 5.14 -28.53 -2.63
CA ASP A 5 4.12 -27.50 -2.48
C ASP A 5 3.58 -27.55 -1.05
N THR A 6 4.10 -26.68 -0.18
CA THR A 6 3.46 -26.40 1.11
C THR A 6 2.57 -25.18 0.94
N ALA A 7 1.35 -25.40 0.43
CA ALA A 7 0.33 -24.37 0.37
C ALA A 7 -0.23 -24.14 1.78
N LEU A 8 0.23 -23.08 2.45
CA LEU A 8 -0.40 -22.60 3.69
C LEU A 8 -1.47 -21.56 3.32
N SER A 9 -2.68 -22.04 2.99
CA SER A 9 -3.85 -21.20 2.85
C SER A 9 -4.39 -20.86 4.25
N ILE A 10 -4.01 -19.70 4.80
CA ILE A 10 -4.55 -19.19 6.06
C ILE A 10 -5.97 -18.68 5.79
N CYS A 11 -6.97 -19.51 6.07
CA CYS A 11 -8.37 -19.13 6.05
C CYS A 11 -8.68 -18.36 7.35
N VAL A 12 -8.72 -17.03 7.28
CA VAL A 12 -9.09 -16.19 8.43
C VAL A 12 -10.61 -16.29 8.65
N ARG A 13 -11.01 -17.10 9.62
CA ARG A 13 -12.40 -17.15 10.09
C ARG A 13 -12.64 -15.93 10.99
N CYS A 14 -13.39 -14.95 10.50
CA CYS A 14 -13.71 -13.74 11.26
C CYS A 14 -14.94 -13.99 12.17
N PRO A 15 -14.88 -13.70 13.48
CA PRO A 15 -16.09 -13.62 14.31
C PRO A 15 -16.87 -12.33 13.97
N ALA A 16 -18.19 -12.43 13.95
CA ALA A 16 -19.07 -11.29 13.75
C ALA A 16 -18.97 -10.33 14.94
N THR A 17 -18.29 -9.19 14.75
CA THR A 17 -18.26 -8.10 15.73
C THR A 17 -19.06 -6.93 15.19
N THR A 18 -20.06 -6.48 15.96
CA THR A 18 -20.88 -5.31 15.67
C THR A 18 -20.02 -4.04 15.72
N VAL A 19 -19.89 -3.35 14.58
CA VAL A 19 -19.03 -2.16 14.45
C VAL A 19 -19.77 -0.89 14.91
N SER A 20 -19.15 -0.14 15.83
CA SER A 20 -19.69 1.10 16.41
C SER A 20 -19.63 2.29 15.42
N PRO A 21 -20.49 3.32 15.59
CA PRO A 21 -20.63 4.44 14.63
C PRO A 21 -19.36 5.25 14.40
N LYS A 22 -18.50 5.40 15.42
CA LYS A 22 -17.23 6.16 15.36
C LYS A 22 -16.20 5.54 14.41
N THR A 23 -16.30 4.24 14.16
CA THR A 23 -15.38 3.48 13.31
C THR A 23 -15.67 3.68 11.82
N ARG A 24 -16.92 4.04 11.47
CA ARG A 24 -17.36 4.25 10.08
C ARG A 24 -16.80 5.54 9.46
N ASP A 25 -16.69 6.61 10.25
CA ASP A 25 -16.13 7.88 9.77
C ASP A 25 -14.61 7.79 9.52
N LEU A 26 -13.88 7.07 10.37
CA LEU A 26 -12.44 6.87 10.20
C LEU A 26 -12.11 6.00 8.97
N ALA A 27 -12.87 4.93 8.74
CA ALA A 27 -12.70 4.09 7.55
C ALA A 27 -12.99 4.88 6.26
N LYS A 28 -13.98 5.79 6.29
CA LYS A 28 -14.30 6.68 5.18
C LYS A 28 -13.16 7.67 4.88
N ILE A 29 -12.62 8.34 5.90
CA ILE A 29 -11.49 9.28 5.75
C ILE A 29 -10.24 8.58 5.20
N ILE A 30 -9.95 7.35 5.62
CA ILE A 30 -8.80 6.58 5.15
C ILE A 30 -9.00 6.10 3.70
N MET A 31 -10.20 5.63 3.34
CA MET A 31 -10.55 5.31 1.95
C MET A 31 -10.45 6.54 1.04
N ASP A 32 -10.84 7.72 1.53
CA ASP A 32 -10.79 8.96 0.76
C ASP A 32 -9.34 9.44 0.51
N SER A 33 -8.40 9.15 1.42
CA SER A 33 -6.98 9.53 1.26
C SER A 33 -6.23 8.64 0.25
N LEU A 34 -6.10 7.34 0.54
CA LEU A 34 -5.31 6.43 -0.30
C LEU A 34 -6.02 6.11 -1.62
N GLY A 35 -7.35 6.15 -1.65
CA GLY A 35 -8.14 6.07 -2.88
C GLY A 35 -7.88 7.26 -3.82
N ALA A 36 -7.75 8.48 -3.29
CA ALA A 36 -7.41 9.66 -4.09
C ALA A 36 -5.98 9.56 -4.64
N VAL A 37 -5.01 9.14 -3.81
CA VAL A 37 -3.62 8.89 -4.24
C VAL A 37 -3.57 7.84 -5.34
N SER A 38 -4.24 6.70 -5.16
CA SER A 38 -4.31 5.62 -6.15
C SER A 38 -4.95 6.09 -7.46
N THR A 39 -5.99 6.92 -7.38
CA THR A 39 -6.66 7.47 -8.56
C THR A 39 -5.74 8.41 -9.34
N ARG A 40 -5.03 9.30 -8.64
CA ARG A 40 -4.05 10.21 -9.25
C ARG A 40 -2.91 9.44 -9.91
N LEU A 41 -2.29 8.50 -9.18
CA LEU A 41 -1.26 7.61 -9.72
C LEU A 41 -1.77 6.90 -10.98
N GLY A 42 -3.01 6.40 -10.95
CA GLY A 42 -3.63 5.74 -12.08
C GLY A 42 -3.71 6.64 -13.32
N PHE A 43 -4.19 7.88 -13.16
CA PHE A 43 -4.27 8.83 -14.28
C PHE A 43 -2.89 9.25 -14.79
N ASP A 44 -1.94 9.53 -13.92
CA ASP A 44 -0.61 9.97 -14.32
C ASP A 44 0.16 8.84 -15.02
N LEU A 45 0.08 7.61 -14.49
CA LEU A 45 0.64 6.43 -15.16
C LEU A 45 -0.04 6.16 -16.51
N PHE A 46 -1.36 6.27 -16.60
CA PHE A 46 -2.07 6.09 -17.86
C PHE A 46 -1.60 7.08 -18.94
N LYS A 47 -1.41 8.36 -18.58
CA LYS A 47 -0.90 9.38 -19.51
C LYS A 47 0.49 9.01 -20.02
N GLU A 48 1.38 8.52 -19.15
CA GLU A 48 2.71 8.08 -19.56
C GLU A 48 2.67 6.85 -20.46
N LEU A 49 1.89 5.83 -20.10
CA LEU A 49 1.75 4.61 -20.90
C LEU A 49 1.16 4.87 -22.29
N LYS A 50 0.23 5.83 -22.39
CA LYS A 50 -0.40 6.20 -23.67
C LYS A 50 0.57 6.88 -24.64
N LYS A 51 1.67 7.48 -24.18
CA LYS A 51 2.66 8.13 -25.08
C LYS A 51 3.39 7.13 -25.98
N THR A 52 3.49 5.88 -25.55
CA THR A 52 4.29 4.84 -26.21
C THR A 52 3.47 3.64 -26.68
N ASN A 53 2.18 3.57 -26.32
CA ASN A 53 1.30 2.46 -26.64
C ASN A 53 -0.03 2.93 -27.24
N ASP A 54 -0.27 2.52 -28.49
CA ASP A 54 -1.52 2.77 -29.22
C ASP A 54 -2.56 1.65 -29.03
N GLY A 55 -2.20 0.58 -28.32
CA GLY A 55 -3.07 -0.56 -28.04
C GLY A 55 -3.90 -0.42 -26.75
N ASN A 56 -4.49 -1.54 -26.34
CA ASN A 56 -5.23 -1.61 -25.08
C ASN A 56 -4.26 -1.48 -23.89
N ILE A 57 -4.68 -0.71 -22.88
CA ILE A 57 -3.94 -0.50 -21.64
C ILE A 57 -4.81 -1.00 -20.48
N PHE A 58 -4.28 -1.91 -19.68
CA PHE A 58 -4.95 -2.45 -18.50
C PHE A 58 -3.94 -2.62 -17.36
N PHE A 59 -4.24 -2.06 -16.19
CA PHE A 59 -3.41 -2.17 -14.99
C PHE A 59 -4.24 -1.86 -13.74
N SER A 60 -3.70 -2.21 -12.56
CA SER A 60 -4.29 -1.92 -11.25
C SER A 60 -3.47 -0.84 -10.53
N PRO A 61 -3.95 0.41 -10.45
CA PRO A 61 -3.27 1.47 -9.72
C PRO A 61 -3.04 1.11 -8.25
N VAL A 62 -4.04 0.48 -7.61
CA VAL A 62 -3.95 0.03 -6.21
C VAL A 62 -2.84 -1.01 -6.04
N GLY A 63 -2.78 -2.01 -6.94
CA GLY A 63 -1.74 -3.05 -6.87
C GLY A 63 -0.33 -2.48 -6.95
N ILE A 64 -0.11 -1.54 -7.87
CA ILE A 64 1.17 -0.85 -8.04
C ILE A 64 1.49 0.01 -6.80
N LEU A 65 0.51 0.76 -6.31
CA LEU A 65 0.67 1.61 -5.12
C LEU A 65 1.03 0.78 -3.88
N THR A 66 0.42 -0.39 -3.72
CA THR A 66 0.75 -1.35 -2.66
C THR A 66 2.17 -1.85 -2.76
N ALA A 67 2.63 -2.22 -3.96
CA ALA A 67 4.02 -2.63 -4.16
C ALA A 67 5.02 -1.50 -3.81
N ILE A 68 4.71 -0.25 -4.17
CA ILE A 68 5.50 0.93 -3.77
C ILE A 68 5.51 1.09 -2.24
N GLY A 69 4.36 0.89 -1.58
CA GLY A 69 4.26 0.91 -0.12
C GLY A 69 5.14 -0.15 0.56
N MET A 70 5.17 -1.38 0.00
CA MET A 70 6.06 -2.44 0.50
C MET A 70 7.54 -2.10 0.30
N LEU A 71 7.90 -1.39 -0.78
CA LEU A 71 9.27 -0.92 -1.01
C LEU A 71 9.67 0.20 -0.03
N LEU A 72 8.75 1.13 0.24
CA LEU A 72 9.02 2.28 1.12
C LEU A 72 9.53 1.84 2.51
N LEU A 73 8.98 0.76 3.08
CA LEU A 73 9.41 0.14 4.34
C LEU A 73 10.92 -0.18 4.42
N GLY A 74 11.55 -0.48 3.27
CA GLY A 74 12.95 -0.89 3.18
C GLY A 74 13.89 0.21 2.68
N THR A 75 13.36 1.38 2.30
CA THR A 75 14.13 2.44 1.64
C THR A 75 14.51 3.55 2.62
N ARG A 76 15.56 4.31 2.28
CA ARG A 76 16.05 5.45 3.07
C ARG A 76 16.61 6.53 2.15
N GLY A 77 16.78 7.74 2.71
CA GLY A 77 17.38 8.87 2.00
C GLY A 77 16.61 9.25 0.73
N ALA A 78 17.34 9.60 -0.34
CA ALA A 78 16.74 10.05 -1.59
C ALA A 78 15.74 9.05 -2.20
N THR A 79 16.00 7.74 -2.06
CA THR A 79 15.08 6.71 -2.55
C THR A 79 13.76 6.73 -1.80
N ALA A 80 13.78 6.88 -0.48
CA ALA A 80 12.55 7.00 0.30
C ALA A 80 11.76 8.26 -0.11
N SER A 81 12.44 9.40 -0.21
CA SER A 81 11.80 10.67 -0.58
C SER A 81 11.11 10.62 -1.95
N GLN A 82 11.73 9.99 -2.95
CA GLN A 82 11.12 9.83 -4.28
C GLN A 82 9.87 8.92 -4.25
N LEU A 83 9.88 7.88 -3.42
CA LEU A 83 8.70 7.03 -3.26
C LEU A 83 7.61 7.72 -2.44
N GLU A 84 7.97 8.55 -1.46
CA GLU A 84 7.05 9.38 -0.67
C GLU A 84 6.30 10.41 -1.51
N GLU A 85 6.94 11.00 -2.53
CA GLU A 85 6.30 11.93 -3.47
C GLU A 85 5.09 11.33 -4.19
N VAL A 86 5.09 10.01 -4.41
CA VAL A 86 3.93 9.30 -5.00
C VAL A 86 2.71 9.36 -4.09
N PHE A 87 2.91 9.46 -2.77
CA PHE A 87 1.85 9.45 -1.75
C PHE A 87 1.31 10.83 -1.39
N HIS A 88 2.04 11.91 -1.70
CA HIS A 88 1.64 13.26 -1.30
C HIS A 88 0.62 13.88 -2.27
N SER A 89 -0.48 14.38 -1.70
CA SER A 89 -1.47 15.18 -2.42
C SER A 89 -1.14 16.66 -2.26
N GLU A 90 -1.31 17.47 -3.31
CA GLU A 90 -0.93 18.90 -3.32
C GLU A 90 -1.61 19.75 -2.23
N LYS A 91 -2.65 19.22 -1.56
CA LYS A 91 -3.33 19.89 -0.45
C LYS A 91 -2.47 20.02 0.81
N ASP A 92 -1.43 19.19 0.97
CA ASP A 92 -0.63 19.17 2.21
C ASP A 92 0.50 20.22 2.23
N MET A 93 0.80 20.85 1.09
CA MET A 93 1.84 21.88 1.00
C MET A 93 1.50 23.18 1.76
N LYS A 94 0.25 23.38 2.18
CA LYS A 94 -0.16 24.60 2.91
C LYS A 94 -0.04 24.52 4.43
N SER A 95 0.27 23.36 5.03
CA SER A 95 0.22 23.22 6.50
C SER A 95 1.56 22.98 7.21
N SER A 96 2.65 22.57 6.55
CA SER A 96 3.88 22.20 7.25
C SER A 96 5.06 23.07 6.87
N ARG A 97 4.99 24.37 7.23
CA ARG A 97 6.18 25.18 7.49
C ARG A 97 6.47 25.19 8.98
N ILE A 98 6.92 24.07 9.56
CA ILE A 98 7.70 24.11 10.80
C ILE A 98 8.83 23.10 10.66
N LYS A 99 10.03 23.58 10.96
CA LYS A 99 11.32 22.89 10.91
C LYS A 99 11.45 21.97 12.13
N ASP A 100 12.19 20.88 11.99
CA ASP A 100 13.34 20.50 12.85
C ASP A 100 13.50 18.96 12.96
N GLU A 101 14.66 18.50 12.48
CA GLU A 101 15.49 17.41 13.04
C GLU A 101 14.93 15.97 13.13
N GLU A 102 15.27 15.16 12.11
CA GLU A 102 15.69 13.73 12.04
C GLU A 102 15.11 12.64 12.98
N LYS A 103 14.17 12.93 13.87
CA LYS A 103 13.56 11.97 14.81
C LYS A 103 12.07 11.70 14.51
N GLU A 104 11.45 12.49 13.65
CA GLU A 104 10.00 12.48 13.34
C GLU A 104 9.66 11.77 12.01
N VAL A 105 10.62 11.08 11.38
CA VAL A 105 10.33 10.33 10.13
C VAL A 105 9.75 8.95 10.43
N ILE A 106 10.19 8.30 11.52
CA ILE A 106 9.80 6.92 11.85
C ILE A 106 8.33 6.84 12.33
N GLU A 107 7.83 7.86 13.03
CA GLU A 107 6.43 7.88 13.51
C GLU A 107 5.43 8.14 12.36
N ASN A 108 5.85 8.85 11.30
CA ASN A 108 4.99 9.10 10.14
C ASN A 108 4.93 7.90 9.17
N THR A 109 6.03 7.15 8.99
CA THR A 109 6.06 6.00 8.07
C THR A 109 5.15 4.87 8.55
N GLU A 110 5.14 4.54 9.85
CA GLU A 110 4.25 3.49 10.36
C GLU A 110 2.76 3.84 10.22
N ALA A 111 2.40 5.13 10.32
CA ALA A 111 1.04 5.60 10.12
C ALA A 111 0.56 5.38 8.68
N VAL A 112 1.43 5.59 7.68
CA VAL A 112 1.12 5.33 6.26
C VAL A 112 0.86 3.85 6.03
N HIS A 113 1.69 2.96 6.57
CA HIS A 113 1.51 1.51 6.39
C HIS A 113 0.27 0.97 7.12
N GLN A 114 -0.11 1.55 8.26
CA GLN A 114 -1.40 1.27 8.90
C GLN A 114 -2.59 1.69 8.03
N GLN A 115 -2.49 2.79 7.29
CA GLN A 115 -3.53 3.20 6.35
C GLN A 115 -3.64 2.21 5.19
N PHE A 116 -2.51 1.72 4.67
CA PHE A 116 -2.49 0.65 3.66
C PHE A 116 -3.19 -0.61 4.13
N GLN A 117 -2.85 -1.13 5.32
CA GLN A 117 -3.46 -2.33 5.86
C GLN A 117 -4.99 -2.19 5.93
N LYS A 118 -5.46 -1.06 6.47
CA LYS A 118 -6.89 -0.76 6.55
C LYS A 118 -7.52 -0.66 5.17
N PHE A 119 -6.91 0.09 4.27
CA PHE A 119 -7.40 0.27 2.90
C PHE A 119 -7.53 -1.07 2.15
N LEU A 120 -6.47 -1.89 2.16
CA LEU A 120 -6.46 -3.22 1.55
C LEU A 120 -7.51 -4.14 2.16
N THR A 121 -7.68 -4.10 3.48
CA THR A 121 -8.71 -4.87 4.17
C THR A 121 -10.11 -4.43 3.75
N GLU A 122 -10.37 -3.11 3.67
CA GLU A 122 -11.69 -2.59 3.29
C GLU A 122 -12.04 -2.91 1.82
N ILE A 123 -11.10 -2.75 0.88
CA ILE A 123 -11.37 -3.01 -0.54
C ILE A 123 -11.51 -4.50 -0.85
N SER A 124 -10.86 -5.37 -0.07
CA SER A 124 -10.98 -6.83 -0.21
C SER A 124 -12.19 -7.40 0.52
N LYS A 125 -13.01 -6.57 1.19
CA LYS A 125 -14.27 -7.05 1.77
C LYS A 125 -15.19 -7.53 0.68
N LEU A 126 -15.38 -8.84 0.65
CA LEU A 126 -16.32 -9.50 -0.23
C LEU A 126 -17.73 -8.95 0.02
N THR A 127 -18.32 -8.41 -1.04
CA THR A 127 -19.78 -8.34 -1.16
C THR A 127 -20.20 -9.47 -2.09
N ASN A 128 -21.42 -9.99 -1.95
CA ASN A 128 -21.87 -11.15 -2.73
C ASN A 128 -21.95 -10.89 -4.26
N ASP A 129 -21.63 -9.68 -4.70
CA ASP A 129 -21.79 -9.18 -6.06
C ASP A 129 -20.49 -9.18 -6.88
N TYR A 130 -19.32 -9.34 -6.24
CA TYR A 130 -18.03 -9.42 -6.94
C TYR A 130 -16.95 -10.15 -6.12
N GLU A 131 -15.93 -10.65 -6.81
CA GLU A 131 -14.70 -11.17 -6.23
C GLU A 131 -13.53 -10.23 -6.54
N LEU A 132 -12.81 -9.78 -5.51
CA LEU A 132 -11.62 -8.93 -5.66
C LEU A 132 -10.49 -9.47 -4.78
N ASN A 133 -9.46 -10.00 -5.42
CA ASN A 133 -8.24 -10.47 -4.77
C ASN A 133 -7.05 -9.63 -5.24
N ILE A 134 -6.35 -9.00 -4.32
CA ILE A 134 -5.12 -8.22 -4.58
C ILE A 134 -3.97 -8.95 -3.91
N THR A 135 -2.95 -9.32 -4.69
CA THR A 135 -1.80 -10.06 -4.17
C THR A 135 -0.52 -9.44 -4.72
N ASN A 136 0.30 -8.92 -3.81
CA ASN A 136 1.63 -8.39 -4.14
C ASN A 136 2.68 -9.18 -3.38
N ARG A 137 3.74 -9.59 -4.06
CA ARG A 137 4.86 -10.33 -3.46
C ARG A 137 6.17 -9.80 -3.98
N LEU A 138 7.10 -9.56 -3.07
CA LEU A 138 8.47 -9.20 -3.40
C LEU A 138 9.31 -10.47 -3.48
N PHE A 139 10.13 -10.56 -4.52
CA PHE A 139 11.10 -11.63 -4.71
C PHE A 139 12.49 -11.02 -4.72
N GLY A 140 13.40 -11.63 -3.97
CA GLY A 140 14.79 -11.22 -3.95
C GLY A 140 15.72 -12.41 -4.04
N GLU A 141 16.99 -12.11 -4.28
CA GLU A 141 18.02 -13.12 -4.51
C GLU A 141 18.26 -13.96 -3.24
N LYS A 142 18.40 -15.28 -3.41
CA LYS A 142 18.56 -16.24 -2.30
C LYS A 142 19.82 -16.01 -1.45
N THR A 143 20.84 -15.39 -2.03
CA THR A 143 22.14 -15.12 -1.41
C THR A 143 22.09 -13.85 -0.53
N TYR A 144 21.06 -13.03 -0.69
CA TYR A 144 20.92 -11.78 0.04
C TYR A 144 20.21 -12.00 1.38
N LEU A 145 20.77 -11.43 2.44
CA LEU A 145 20.16 -11.48 3.77
C LEU A 145 19.22 -10.29 3.94
N PHE A 146 17.92 -10.57 4.04
CA PHE A 146 16.92 -9.56 4.34
C PHE A 146 16.91 -9.23 5.83
N LEU A 147 16.73 -7.94 6.12
CA LEU A 147 16.54 -7.50 7.50
C LEU A 147 15.22 -8.08 8.03
N GLN A 148 15.26 -8.84 9.12
CA GLN A 148 14.06 -9.47 9.69
C GLN A 148 12.96 -8.45 9.99
N LYS A 149 13.33 -7.29 10.54
CA LYS A 149 12.40 -6.18 10.80
C LYS A 149 11.62 -5.75 9.56
N TYR A 150 12.25 -5.75 8.38
CA TYR A 150 11.58 -5.41 7.14
C TYR A 150 10.55 -6.48 6.75
N LEU A 151 10.91 -7.77 6.85
CA LEU A 151 10.00 -8.88 6.57
C LEU A 151 8.79 -8.85 7.52
N ASP A 152 9.02 -8.65 8.81
CA ASP A 152 7.98 -8.56 9.83
C ASP A 152 7.01 -7.41 9.54
N TYR A 153 7.53 -6.27 9.08
CA TYR A 153 6.70 -5.11 8.73
C TYR A 153 5.91 -5.32 7.45
N VAL A 154 6.50 -5.96 6.42
CA VAL A 154 5.77 -6.30 5.20
C VAL A 154 4.62 -7.25 5.52
N GLU A 155 4.86 -8.32 6.27
CA GLU A 155 3.82 -9.29 6.67
C GLU A 155 2.74 -8.67 7.56
N LYS A 156 3.12 -7.70 8.41
CA LYS A 156 2.17 -7.01 9.30
C LYS A 156 1.19 -6.11 8.54
N TYR A 157 1.64 -5.39 7.53
CA TYR A 157 0.86 -4.30 6.92
C TYR A 157 0.26 -4.63 5.54
N TYR A 158 0.75 -5.67 4.85
CA TYR A 158 0.43 -5.97 3.45
C TYR A 158 0.09 -7.44 3.25
#